data_AF-A0A0P1B046-F1
#
_entry.id   AF-A0A0P1B046-F1
#
_cell.length_a   1.000
_cell.length_b   1.000
_cell.length_c   1.000
_cell.angle_alpha   90.00
_cell.angle_beta   90.00
_cell.angle_gamma   90.00
#
_symmetry.space_group_name_H-M   'P 1'
#
loop_
_entity.id
_entity.type
_entity.pdbx_description
1 polymer ?
#
loop_
_entity_poly.entity_id
_entity_poly.type
_entity_poly.pdbx_seq_one_letter_code
_entity_poly.pdbx_strand_id
1 'polypeptide(L)'
;MEMVDKQQQLLKAMTKREVKVEGMRLPQFFGKMGKSVDLYFEQLAQYFKAKNIDWKSDAQNSRILAITPANFKGNAAAWMFPESGVRS
;
A
#
# COMPACT_ATOMS: atom_id res chain seq x y z
N MET A 1 13.26 -34.96 -12.94
CA MET A 1 13.76 -33.59 -12.65
C MET A 1 12.64 -32.56 -12.78
N GLU A 2 11.81 -32.63 -13.83
CA GLU A 2 10.68 -31.71 -14.10
C GLU A 2 9.67 -31.51 -12.96
N MET A 3 9.36 -32.56 -12.18
CA MET A 3 8.40 -32.47 -11.07
C MET A 3 8.91 -31.61 -9.90
N VAL A 4 10.24 -31.65 -9.66
CA VAL A 4 10.89 -30.87 -8.60
C VAL A 4 10.91 -29.38 -9.00
N ASP A 5 11.15 -29.09 -10.28
CA ASP A 5 11.13 -27.72 -10.80
C ASP A 5 9.73 -27.09 -10.71
N LYS A 6 8.68 -27.86 -11.05
CA LYS A 6 7.29 -27.43 -10.87
C LYS A 6 6.94 -27.14 -9.42
N GLN A 7 7.36 -27.99 -8.47
CA GLN A 7 7.15 -27.73 -7.05
C GLN A 7 7.87 -26.46 -6.57
N GLN A 8 9.12 -26.25 -6.99
CA GLN A 8 9.86 -25.03 -6.64
C GLN A 8 9.21 -23.77 -7.21
N GLN A 9 8.71 -23.81 -8.45
CA GLN A 9 8.00 -22.67 -9.05
C GLN A 9 6.69 -22.36 -8.30
N LEU A 10 5.93 -23.38 -7.92
CA LEU A 10 4.71 -23.21 -7.13
C LEU A 10 5.00 -22.60 -5.76
N LEU A 11 6.04 -23.09 -5.07
CA LEU A 11 6.48 -22.53 -3.78
C LEU A 11 6.88 -21.06 -3.91
N LYS A 12 7.67 -20.70 -4.93
CA LYS A 12 8.06 -19.31 -5.22
C LYS A 12 6.86 -18.43 -5.56
N ALA A 13 5.87 -18.98 -6.25
CA ALA A 13 4.64 -18.26 -6.57
C ALA A 13 3.78 -18.04 -5.32
N MET A 14 3.71 -19.02 -4.42
CA MET A 14 2.98 -18.91 -3.15
C MET A 14 3.60 -17.87 -2.22
N THR A 15 4.93 -17.79 -2.13
CA THR A 15 5.62 -16.78 -1.30
C THR A 15 5.51 -15.36 -1.83
N LYS A 16 5.11 -15.17 -3.10
CA LYS A 16 4.91 -13.84 -3.71
C LYS A 16 3.47 -13.34 -3.63
N ARG A 17 2.53 -14.14 -3.10
CA ARG A 17 1.13 -13.72 -3.01
C ARG A 17 0.94 -12.72 -1.88
N GLU A 18 0.12 -11.71 -2.14
CA GLU A 18 -0.38 -10.83 -1.10
C GLU A 18 -1.21 -11.60 -0.08
N VAL A 19 -1.11 -11.17 1.17
CA VAL A 19 -1.80 -11.80 2.30
C VAL A 19 -2.84 -10.85 2.90
N LYS A 20 -3.98 -11.43 3.29
CA LYS A 20 -4.98 -10.73 4.09
C LYS A 20 -4.55 -10.82 5.56
N VAL A 21 -4.39 -9.66 6.19
CA VAL A 21 -4.10 -9.54 7.63
C VAL A 21 -5.33 -8.98 8.32
N GLU A 22 -5.89 -9.71 9.28
CA GLU A 22 -7.08 -9.29 10.01
C GLU A 22 -6.81 -8.05 10.86
N GLY A 23 -7.80 -7.16 10.96
CA GLY A 23 -7.68 -5.90 11.71
C GLY A 23 -6.82 -4.82 11.03
N MET A 24 -6.00 -5.17 10.04
CA MET A 24 -5.13 -4.21 9.36
C MET A 24 -5.91 -3.37 8.33
N ARG A 25 -5.78 -2.05 8.44
CA ARG A 25 -6.38 -1.07 7.52
C ARG A 25 -5.29 -0.23 6.87
N LEU A 26 -5.57 0.28 5.68
CA LEU A 26 -4.70 1.24 5.02
C LEU A 26 -4.60 2.50 5.91
N PRO A 27 -3.38 2.99 6.23
CA PRO A 27 -3.19 4.21 7.01
C PRO A 27 -3.94 5.40 6.40
N GLN A 28 -4.35 6.35 7.24
CA GLN A 28 -5.05 7.56 6.82
C GLN A 28 -4.20 8.79 7.10
N PHE A 29 -4.21 9.75 6.17
CA PHE A 29 -3.54 11.03 6.34
C PHE A 29 -4.53 12.18 6.13
N PHE A 30 -4.64 13.05 7.13
CA PHE A 30 -5.63 14.14 7.14
C PHE A 30 -5.06 15.51 6.73
N GLY A 31 -3.74 15.65 6.63
CA GLY A 31 -3.10 16.95 6.35
C GLY A 31 -3.30 17.99 7.47
N LYS A 32 -3.31 17.54 8.73
CA LYS A 32 -3.44 18.42 9.91
C LYS A 32 -2.06 18.93 10.35
N MET A 33 -2.01 20.19 10.78
CA MET A 33 -0.80 20.78 11.37
C MET A 33 -0.35 19.95 12.59
N GLY A 34 0.95 19.67 12.71
CA GLY A 34 1.52 18.83 13.77
C GLY A 34 1.41 17.32 13.54
N LYS A 35 0.84 16.85 12.43
CA LYS A 35 0.94 15.43 12.02
C LYS A 35 2.09 15.28 11.02
N SER A 36 3.02 14.36 11.32
CA SER A 36 4.16 14.07 10.45
C SER A 36 3.71 13.27 9.23
N VAL A 37 4.09 13.75 8.05
CA VAL A 37 3.98 13.03 6.77
C VAL A 37 4.92 11.83 6.76
N ASP A 38 6.09 11.93 7.38
CA ASP A 38 7.06 10.83 7.45
C ASP A 38 6.48 9.64 8.22
N LEU A 39 5.83 9.90 9.35
CA LEU A 39 5.15 8.86 10.13
C LEU A 39 4.05 8.16 9.32
N TYR A 40 3.36 8.88 8.42
CA TYR A 40 2.39 8.29 7.52
C TYR A 40 3.05 7.32 6.52
N PHE A 41 4.18 7.71 5.92
CA PHE A 41 4.92 6.84 5.01
C PHE A 41 5.52 5.61 5.73
N GLU A 42 5.97 5.75 6.98
CA GLU A 42 6.39 4.62 7.80
C GLU A 42 5.25 3.63 8.04
N GLN A 43 4.05 4.12 8.37
CA GLN A 43 2.86 3.28 8.53
C GLN A 43 2.47 2.58 7.22
N LEU A 44 2.59 3.26 6.08
CA LEU A 44 2.36 2.65 4.77
C LEU A 44 3.38 1.54 4.48
N ALA A 45 4.66 1.77 4.77
CA ALA A 45 5.69 0.75 4.60
C ALA A 45 5.41 -0.49 5.47
N GLN A 46 4.96 -0.30 6.71
CA GLN A 46 4.53 -1.40 7.58
C GLN A 46 3.31 -2.13 7.02
N TYR A 47 2.31 -1.41 6.49
CA TYR A 47 1.13 -1.99 5.85
C TYR A 47 1.51 -2.85 4.65
N PHE A 48 2.37 -2.37 3.76
CA PHE A 48 2.81 -3.13 2.59
C PHE A 48 3.60 -4.37 2.98
N LYS A 49 4.52 -4.24 3.95
CA LYS A 49 5.29 -5.36 4.49
C LYS A 49 4.39 -6.45 5.05
N ALA A 50 3.41 -6.08 5.87
CA ALA A 50 2.48 -7.03 6.47
C ALA A 50 1.60 -7.74 5.43
N LYS A 51 1.27 -7.06 4.33
CA LYS A 51 0.50 -7.64 3.21
C LYS A 51 1.34 -8.40 2.19
N ASN A 52 2.65 -8.54 2.42
CA ASN A 52 3.57 -9.15 1.46
C ASN A 52 3.50 -8.47 0.07
N ILE A 53 3.30 -7.16 0.06
CA ILE A 53 3.39 -6.33 -1.14
C ILE A 53 4.87 -5.95 -1.29
N ASP A 54 5.43 -6.00 -2.50
CA ASP A 54 6.79 -5.51 -2.76
C ASP A 54 6.73 -4.05 -3.23
N TRP A 55 6.61 -3.13 -2.27
CA TRP A 55 6.41 -1.70 -2.56
C TRP A 55 7.67 -0.98 -3.03
N LYS A 56 8.82 -1.66 -3.03
CA LYS A 56 10.10 -1.15 -3.54
C LYS A 56 10.39 -1.63 -4.97
N SER A 57 9.56 -2.53 -5.50
CA SER A 57 9.70 -3.00 -6.88
C SER A 57 9.18 -1.95 -7.87
N ASP A 58 9.99 -1.62 -8.87
CA ASP A 58 9.59 -0.75 -9.98
C ASP A 58 8.34 -1.27 -10.70
N ALA A 59 8.17 -2.59 -10.77
CA ALA A 59 7.00 -3.23 -11.39
C ALA A 59 5.68 -2.91 -10.66
N GLN A 60 5.73 -2.52 -9.38
CA GLN A 60 4.57 -2.14 -8.57
C GLN A 60 4.42 -0.62 -8.41
N ASN A 61 5.33 0.19 -8.96
CA ASN A 61 5.42 1.61 -8.65
C ASN A 61 4.10 2.37 -8.92
N SER A 62 3.47 2.13 -10.08
CA SER A 62 2.18 2.73 -10.43
C SER A 62 1.07 2.41 -9.42
N ARG A 63 1.04 1.17 -8.93
CA ARG A 63 0.07 0.73 -7.94
C ARG A 63 0.34 1.32 -6.55
N ILE A 64 1.60 1.39 -6.13
CA ILE A 64 1.98 2.01 -4.86
C ILE A 64 1.65 3.49 -4.87
N LEU A 65 1.90 4.18 -5.98
CA LEU A 65 1.51 5.57 -6.19
C LEU A 65 -0.02 5.77 -6.16
N ALA A 66 -0.81 4.80 -6.62
CA ALA A 66 -2.27 4.87 -6.52
C ALA A 66 -2.80 4.60 -5.09
N ILE A 67 -2.18 3.68 -4.34
CA ILE A 67 -2.60 3.34 -2.97
C ILE A 67 -2.24 4.45 -1.98
N THR A 68 -1.06 5.06 -2.15
CA THR A 68 -0.51 6.06 -1.24
C THR A 68 -1.47 7.23 -0.95
N PRO A 69 -2.15 7.85 -1.93
CA PRO A 69 -3.13 8.90 -1.67
C PRO A 69 -4.56 8.39 -1.44
N ALA A 70 -4.84 7.09 -1.63
CA ALA A 70 -6.21 6.55 -1.63
C ALA A 70 -6.97 6.76 -0.30
N ASN A 71 -6.24 6.90 0.80
CA ASN A 71 -6.81 7.17 2.12
C ASN A 71 -6.48 8.57 2.67
N PHE A 72 -6.12 9.50 1.79
CA PHE A 72 -6.09 10.91 2.15
C PHE A 72 -7.51 11.37 2.51
N LYS A 73 -7.60 12.22 3.53
CA LYS A 73 -8.84 12.79 4.06
C LYS A 73 -8.63 14.26 4.36
N GLY A 74 -9.73 15.01 4.48
CA GLY A 74 -9.69 16.44 4.84
C GLY A 74 -8.74 17.25 3.95
N ASN A 75 -7.87 18.04 4.57
CA ASN A 75 -6.94 18.93 3.87
C ASN A 75 -6.01 18.18 2.90
N ALA A 76 -5.55 16.98 3.27
CA ALA A 76 -4.69 16.19 2.39
C ALA A 76 -5.40 15.77 1.09
N ALA A 77 -6.69 15.42 1.17
CA ALA A 77 -7.47 15.08 -0.01
C ALA A 77 -7.71 16.32 -0.89
N ALA A 78 -8.00 17.48 -0.27
CA ALA A 78 -8.22 18.73 -0.99
C ALA A 78 -6.97 19.20 -1.78
N TRP A 79 -5.77 18.99 -1.25
CA TRP A 79 -4.53 19.32 -1.97
C TRP A 79 -4.20 18.36 -3.10
N MET A 80 -4.45 17.06 -2.90
CA MET A 80 -4.05 16.03 -3.86
C MET A 80 -5.07 15.86 -4.99
N PHE A 81 -6.35 16.11 -4.71
CA PHE A 81 -7.47 15.97 -5.63
C PHE A 81 -8.34 17.24 -5.60
N PRO A 82 -7.90 18.34 -6.24
CA PRO A 82 -8.56 19.64 -6.16
C PRO A 82 -10.03 19.65 -6.58
N GLU A 83 -10.45 18.68 -7.42
CA GLU A 83 -11.82 18.55 -7.92
C GLU A 83 -12.72 17.60 -7.10
N SER A 84 -12.22 16.99 -6.02
CA SER A 84 -12.99 16.04 -5.18
C SER A 84 -13.93 16.71 -4.16
N GLY A 85 -14.28 17.97 -4.39
CA GLY A 85 -15.23 18.74 -3.59
C GLY A 85 -16.68 18.27 -3.67
N VAL A 86 -17.01 16.98 -3.86
CA VAL A 86 -18.37 16.44 -3.66
C VAL A 86 -18.31 14.95 -3.29
N ARG A 87 -18.29 14.65 -1.99
CA ARG A 87 -19.27 13.79 -1.27
C ARG A 87 -18.72 13.41 0.10
N SER A 88 -19.26 14.11 1.10
CA SER A 88 -19.40 13.68 2.49
C SER A 88 -20.09 12.33 2.60
#